data_AF-A0A5J6P2F7-F1
#
_entry.id   AF-A0A5J6P2F7-F1
#
_cell.length_a   1.000
_cell.length_b   1.000
_cell.length_c   1.000
_cell.angle_alpha   90.00
_cell.angle_beta   90.00
_cell.angle_gamma   90.00
#
_symmetry.space_group_name_H-M   'P 1'
#
loop_
_entity.id
_entity.type
_entity.pdbx_description
1 polymer ?
#
loop_
_entity_poly.entity_id
_entity_poly.type
_entity_poly.pdbx_seq_one_letter_code
_entity_poly.pdbx_strand_id
1 'polypeptide(L)'
;MKKLCSQWAIFALTMFVNANGVLAQTPMNVVNKQAPTIETKKEIQIKELGWMDKNRMDQETTKINELTQTKLGTPLRRDLSDLSTLQRIVDKELVATDNFELQQAMGVVLGNVMLADFPNTLEWKIYEDELGRSRALCARKTNDCLFPVTMLSRRMEVGTKPNVRKIYDDALLRMEKHLPKLPYDGGIMYRLPR
;
A
#
# COMPACT_ATOMS: atom_id res chain seq x y z
N MET A 1 -29.83 2.22 -47.04
CA MET A 1 -29.40 1.75 -48.38
C MET A 1 -27.88 1.75 -48.36
N LYS A 2 -27.08 0.68 -48.36
CA LYS A 2 -26.97 -0.58 -49.14
C LYS A 2 -26.28 -1.61 -48.19
N LYS A 3 -26.85 -2.77 -47.84
CA LYS A 3 -26.85 -4.10 -48.49
C LYS A 3 -25.47 -4.77 -48.74
N LEU A 4 -25.43 -6.09 -48.42
CA LEU A 4 -24.51 -7.20 -48.77
C LEU A 4 -23.26 -7.41 -47.88
N CYS A 5 -22.76 -8.62 -47.60
CA CYS A 5 -23.12 -10.04 -47.80
C CYS A 5 -22.06 -10.87 -47.02
N SER A 6 -22.41 -11.88 -46.22
CA SER A 6 -22.27 -13.33 -46.52
C SER A 6 -20.89 -13.80 -47.00
N GLN A 7 -20.25 -14.76 -46.30
CA GLN A 7 -20.14 -16.14 -46.79
C GLN A 7 -19.62 -17.10 -45.71
N TRP A 8 -20.37 -18.18 -45.49
CA TRP A 8 -19.94 -19.43 -44.86
C TRP A 8 -19.22 -20.31 -45.91
N ALA A 9 -18.25 -21.13 -45.50
CA ALA A 9 -17.80 -22.27 -46.28
C ALA A 9 -17.56 -23.50 -45.39
N ILE A 10 -18.31 -24.55 -45.72
CA ILE A 10 -18.32 -25.92 -45.19
C ILE A 10 -17.38 -26.78 -46.07
N PHE A 11 -17.12 -28.03 -45.64
CA PHE A 11 -16.55 -29.20 -46.36
C PHE A 11 -15.06 -29.46 -46.05
N ALA A 12 -14.57 -30.68 -45.81
CA ALA A 12 -15.11 -32.01 -46.09
C ALA A 12 -14.60 -33.07 -45.10
N LEU A 13 -15.45 -34.06 -44.89
CA LEU A 13 -15.24 -35.36 -44.24
C LEU A 13 -14.44 -36.30 -45.16
N THR A 14 -13.39 -36.94 -44.65
CA THR A 14 -12.90 -38.21 -45.19
C THR A 14 -12.54 -39.16 -44.05
N MET A 15 -13.32 -40.25 -43.95
CA MET A 15 -12.97 -41.43 -43.16
C MET A 15 -11.97 -42.29 -43.92
N PHE A 16 -10.94 -42.76 -43.23
CA PHE A 16 -10.27 -44.02 -43.55
C PHE A 16 -10.23 -44.87 -42.28
N VAL A 17 -10.92 -46.00 -42.34
CA VAL A 17 -10.83 -47.10 -41.38
C VAL A 17 -9.65 -47.97 -41.79
N ASN A 18 -8.78 -48.34 -40.84
CA ASN A 18 -8.02 -49.57 -40.96
C ASN A 18 -7.76 -50.19 -39.58
N ALA A 19 -7.88 -51.52 -39.52
CA ALA A 19 -7.99 -52.31 -38.31
C ALA A 19 -6.70 -53.05 -37.95
N ASN A 20 -6.61 -53.36 -36.65
CA ASN A 20 -5.86 -54.43 -35.98
C ASN A 20 -4.37 -54.21 -35.62
N GLY A 21 -4.12 -54.39 -34.33
CA GLY A 21 -2.79 -54.55 -33.73
C GLY A 21 -2.81 -54.35 -32.22
N VAL A 22 -3.28 -55.34 -31.47
CA VAL A 22 -3.17 -55.39 -30.00
C VAL A 22 -1.70 -55.55 -29.62
N LEU A 23 -1.16 -54.58 -28.88
CA LEU A 23 -0.08 -54.81 -27.92
C LEU A 23 -0.39 -53.99 -26.66
N ALA A 24 -0.64 -54.73 -25.58
CA ALA A 24 -0.76 -54.18 -24.24
C ALA A 24 0.56 -53.51 -23.83
N GLN A 25 0.51 -52.22 -23.53
CA GLN A 25 1.51 -51.54 -22.72
C GLN A 25 0.77 -50.80 -21.60
N THR A 26 1.12 -51.20 -20.39
CA THR A 26 0.61 -50.70 -19.10
C THR A 26 0.61 -49.17 -19.04
N PRO A 27 -0.37 -48.53 -18.38
CA PRO A 27 -0.27 -47.11 -18.12
C PRO A 27 0.91 -46.88 -17.17
N MET A 28 1.99 -46.29 -17.66
CA MET A 28 2.95 -45.64 -16.78
C MET A 28 2.22 -44.50 -16.10
N ASN A 29 1.77 -44.77 -14.88
CA ASN A 29 1.41 -43.77 -13.90
C ASN A 29 2.66 -42.94 -13.62
N VAL A 30 2.93 -41.93 -14.46
CA VAL A 30 3.87 -40.86 -14.14
C VAL A 30 3.17 -40.07 -13.05
N VAL A 31 3.38 -40.50 -11.81
CA VAL A 31 3.20 -39.66 -10.64
C VAL A 31 4.11 -38.46 -10.89
N ASN A 32 3.55 -37.38 -11.43
CA ASN A 32 4.16 -36.08 -11.38
C ASN A 32 4.18 -35.69 -9.91
N LYS A 33 5.20 -36.17 -9.21
CA LYS A 33 5.54 -35.68 -7.89
C LYS A 33 6.12 -34.30 -8.19
N GLN A 34 5.25 -33.29 -8.28
CA GLN A 34 5.73 -31.92 -8.15
C GLN A 34 6.57 -31.91 -6.88
N ALA A 35 7.88 -31.74 -7.06
CA ALA A 35 8.75 -31.41 -5.96
C ALA A 35 8.11 -30.19 -5.27
N PRO A 36 8.01 -30.16 -3.93
CA PRO A 36 7.53 -28.96 -3.26
C PRO A 36 8.42 -27.82 -3.76
N THR A 37 7.82 -26.85 -4.45
CA THR A 37 8.45 -25.57 -4.68
C THR A 37 8.79 -25.05 -3.31
N ILE A 38 10.09 -25.05 -2.98
CA ILE A 38 10.59 -24.39 -1.79
C ILE A 38 10.30 -22.92 -2.06
N GLU A 39 9.18 -22.43 -1.55
CA GLU A 39 8.91 -21.00 -1.48
C GLU A 39 10.00 -20.42 -0.58
N THR A 40 11.08 -19.95 -1.19
CA THR A 40 12.10 -19.17 -0.51
C THR A 40 11.40 -17.96 0.08
N LYS A 41 11.11 -18.04 1.38
CA LYS A 41 10.54 -16.93 2.15
C LYS A 41 11.44 -15.72 1.93
N LYS A 42 10.92 -14.72 1.24
CA LYS A 42 11.67 -13.52 0.91
C LYS A 42 12.09 -12.86 2.22
N GLU A 43 13.40 -12.75 2.44
CA GLU A 43 13.93 -12.07 3.62
C GLU A 43 13.48 -10.61 3.64
N ILE A 44 13.16 -10.09 4.84
CA ILE A 44 12.77 -8.70 5.02
C ILE A 44 13.98 -7.81 4.68
N GLN A 45 13.80 -6.87 3.76
CA GLN A 45 14.81 -5.90 3.36
C GLN A 45 14.37 -4.48 3.70
N ILE A 46 15.19 -3.77 4.47
CA ILE A 46 14.98 -2.35 4.78
C ILE A 46 16.12 -1.55 4.15
N LYS A 47 15.77 -0.68 3.21
CA LYS A 47 16.71 0.11 2.40
C LYS A 47 16.43 1.60 2.58
N GLU A 48 17.43 2.42 2.27
CA GLU A 48 17.25 3.88 2.20
C GLU A 48 16.15 4.27 1.22
N LEU A 49 15.48 5.38 1.53
CA LEU A 49 14.49 5.95 0.62
C LEU A 49 15.18 6.45 -0.65
N GLY A 50 14.90 5.79 -1.78
CA GLY A 50 15.45 6.16 -3.07
C GLY A 50 14.89 7.49 -3.59
N TRP A 51 15.62 8.11 -4.52
CA TRP A 51 15.20 9.38 -5.15
C TRP A 51 13.83 9.28 -5.84
N MET A 52 13.56 8.16 -6.53
CA MET A 52 12.26 7.94 -7.21
C MET A 52 11.10 7.89 -6.21
N ASP A 53 11.29 7.25 -5.06
CA ASP A 53 10.26 7.17 -4.02
C ASP A 53 10.01 8.51 -3.37
N LYS A 54 11.08 9.27 -3.11
CA LYS A 54 10.98 10.63 -2.61
C LYS A 54 10.17 11.51 -3.57
N ASN A 55 10.52 11.50 -4.85
CA ASN A 55 9.79 12.27 -5.87
C ASN A 55 8.32 11.84 -5.95
N ARG A 56 8.03 10.54 -5.85
CA ARG A 56 6.65 10.03 -5.80
C ARG A 56 5.90 10.53 -4.57
N MET A 57 6.52 10.50 -3.39
CA MET A 57 5.92 11.00 -2.15
C MET A 57 5.67 12.52 -2.20
N ASP A 58 6.56 13.26 -2.84
CA ASP A 58 6.39 14.70 -3.06
C ASP A 58 5.18 14.95 -3.98
N GLN A 59 5.03 14.20 -5.06
CA GLN A 59 3.85 14.26 -5.94
C GLN A 59 2.55 13.91 -5.21
N GLU A 60 2.56 12.85 -4.41
CA GLU A 60 1.42 12.44 -3.58
C GLU A 60 1.03 13.54 -2.58
N THR A 61 2.02 14.15 -1.93
CA THR A 61 1.78 15.28 -1.00
C THR A 61 1.21 16.50 -1.73
N THR A 62 1.72 16.82 -2.92
CA THR A 62 1.21 17.92 -3.76
C THR A 62 -0.25 17.70 -4.15
N LYS A 63 -0.63 16.49 -4.58
CA LYS A 63 -2.03 16.16 -4.92
C LYS A 63 -2.98 16.40 -3.75
N ILE A 64 -2.60 15.98 -2.53
CA ILE A 64 -3.43 16.23 -1.34
C ILE A 64 -3.49 17.72 -1.00
N ASN A 65 -2.36 18.43 -1.10
CA ASN A 65 -2.33 19.87 -0.84
C ASN A 65 -3.21 20.66 -1.84
N GLU A 66 -3.20 20.31 -3.12
CA GLU A 66 -4.08 20.90 -4.13
C GLU A 66 -5.56 20.61 -3.82
N LEU A 67 -5.88 19.38 -3.42
CA LEU A 67 -7.22 18.99 -2.99
C LEU A 67 -7.67 19.83 -1.79
N THR A 68 -6.85 19.97 -0.75
CA THR A 68 -7.22 20.71 0.47
C THR A 68 -7.35 22.20 0.20
N GLN A 69 -6.49 22.79 -0.62
CA GLN A 69 -6.64 24.19 -1.03
C GLN A 69 -7.94 24.41 -1.79
N THR A 70 -8.23 23.54 -2.77
CA THR A 70 -9.40 23.69 -3.65
C THR A 70 -10.72 23.40 -2.94
N LYS A 71 -10.76 22.40 -2.06
CA LYS A 71 -12.02 21.93 -1.44
C LYS A 71 -12.23 22.41 0.00
N LEU A 72 -11.15 22.75 0.71
CA LEU A 72 -11.19 23.11 2.12
C LEU A 72 -10.67 24.54 2.41
N GLY A 73 -10.07 25.21 1.43
CA GLY A 73 -9.52 26.55 1.54
C GLY A 73 -8.25 26.65 2.39
N THR A 74 -7.61 25.51 2.71
CA THR A 74 -6.47 25.45 3.62
C THR A 74 -5.34 24.60 3.04
N PRO A 75 -4.10 25.11 2.97
CA PRO A 75 -2.94 24.31 2.56
C PRO A 75 -2.51 23.35 3.69
N LEU A 76 -1.75 22.32 3.32
CA LEU A 76 -1.03 21.48 4.28
C LEU A 76 0.14 22.25 4.90
N ARG A 77 0.41 22.01 6.19
CA ARG A 77 1.44 22.73 6.97
C ARG A 77 2.60 21.85 7.44
N ARG A 78 2.44 20.53 7.36
CA ARG A 78 3.34 19.51 7.90
C ARG A 78 3.47 19.61 9.44
N ASP A 79 2.36 19.86 10.11
CA ASP A 79 2.22 19.89 11.57
C ASP A 79 0.94 19.17 12.03
N LEU A 80 0.60 19.24 13.33
CA LEU A 80 -0.56 18.54 13.89
C LEU A 80 -1.92 19.04 13.36
N SER A 81 -1.97 20.24 12.77
CA SER A 81 -3.20 20.73 12.12
C SER A 81 -3.54 19.93 10.85
N ASP A 82 -2.57 19.29 10.21
CA ASP A 82 -2.83 18.44 9.06
C ASP A 82 -3.65 17.18 9.44
N LEU A 83 -3.63 16.74 10.71
CA LEU A 83 -4.50 15.65 11.16
C LEU A 83 -5.99 16.04 11.06
N SER A 84 -6.34 17.28 11.42
CA SER A 84 -7.72 17.76 11.29
C SER A 84 -8.08 18.03 9.83
N THR A 85 -7.12 18.49 9.02
CA THR A 85 -7.29 18.63 7.56
C THR A 85 -7.57 17.27 6.92
N LEU A 86 -6.79 16.23 7.23
CA LEU A 86 -7.01 14.86 6.76
C LEU A 86 -8.36 14.30 7.25
N GLN A 87 -8.75 14.57 8.50
CA GLN A 87 -10.07 14.17 9.01
C GLN A 87 -11.20 14.82 8.20
N ARG A 88 -11.08 16.12 7.85
CA ARG A 88 -12.08 16.81 7.01
C ARG A 88 -12.19 16.20 5.61
N ILE A 89 -11.09 15.71 5.04
CA ILE A 89 -11.12 14.97 3.76
C ILE A 89 -11.96 13.70 3.89
N VAL A 90 -11.74 12.92 4.96
CA VAL A 90 -12.50 11.69 5.26
C VAL A 90 -13.98 11.99 5.49
N ASP A 91 -14.29 12.94 6.37
CA ASP A 91 -15.67 13.22 6.80
C ASP A 91 -16.54 13.69 5.64
N LYS A 92 -15.96 14.53 4.77
CA LYS A 92 -16.61 15.08 3.57
C LYS A 92 -16.50 14.17 2.35
N GLU A 93 -15.90 12.98 2.50
CA GLU A 93 -15.76 12.00 1.41
C GLU A 93 -15.12 12.59 0.15
N LEU A 94 -14.12 13.48 0.32
CA LEU A 94 -13.48 14.17 -0.80
C LEU A 94 -12.57 13.24 -1.63
N VAL A 95 -12.35 12.02 -1.16
CA VAL A 95 -11.62 10.95 -1.83
C VAL A 95 -12.52 9.74 -1.91
N ALA A 96 -12.77 9.27 -3.13
CA ALA A 96 -13.61 8.10 -3.38
C ALA A 96 -13.00 6.80 -2.79
N THR A 97 -13.85 5.84 -2.45
CA THR A 97 -13.46 4.56 -1.84
C THR A 97 -12.59 3.69 -2.77
N ASP A 98 -12.73 3.85 -4.08
CA ASP A 98 -11.96 3.16 -5.12
C ASP A 98 -10.72 3.95 -5.58
N ASN A 99 -10.51 5.18 -5.09
CA ASN A 99 -9.33 5.98 -5.40
C ASN A 99 -8.17 5.65 -4.46
N PHE A 100 -7.62 4.45 -4.62
CA PHE A 100 -6.51 3.94 -3.81
C PHE A 100 -5.27 4.84 -3.85
N GLU A 101 -4.97 5.44 -5.00
CA GLU A 101 -3.80 6.32 -5.15
C GLU A 101 -3.90 7.53 -4.21
N LEU A 102 -5.05 8.20 -4.20
CA LEU A 102 -5.25 9.39 -3.37
C LEU A 102 -5.40 9.03 -1.89
N GLN A 103 -6.00 7.88 -1.57
CA GLN A 103 -6.02 7.35 -0.20
C GLN A 103 -4.61 7.04 0.33
N GLN A 104 -3.75 6.46 -0.49
CA GLN A 104 -2.35 6.21 -0.12
C GLN A 104 -1.57 7.53 0.01
N ALA A 105 -1.86 8.52 -0.83
CA ALA A 105 -1.29 9.86 -0.72
C ALA A 105 -1.66 10.54 0.61
N MET A 106 -2.90 10.37 1.11
CA MET A 106 -3.27 10.80 2.46
C MET A 106 -2.40 10.12 3.53
N GLY A 107 -2.08 8.84 3.34
CA GLY A 107 -1.15 8.11 4.20
C GLY A 107 0.27 8.68 4.20
N VAL A 108 0.76 9.19 3.07
CA VAL A 108 2.05 9.91 3.02
C VAL A 108 2.01 11.20 3.82
N VAL A 109 0.93 11.98 3.72
CA VAL A 109 0.74 13.20 4.54
C VAL A 109 0.73 12.86 6.02
N LEU A 110 0.00 11.81 6.42
CA LEU A 110 -0.01 11.31 7.80
C LEU A 110 1.40 10.94 8.28
N GLY A 111 2.18 10.23 7.46
CA GLY A 111 3.57 9.89 7.77
C GLY A 111 4.47 11.12 7.88
N ASN A 112 4.24 12.15 7.07
CA ASN A 112 4.97 13.42 7.15
C ASN A 112 4.68 14.16 8.47
N VAL A 113 3.45 14.09 8.99
CA VAL A 113 3.12 14.63 10.33
C VAL A 113 3.86 13.86 11.43
N MET A 114 3.86 12.53 11.37
CA MET A 114 4.62 11.69 12.32
C MET A 114 6.12 12.00 12.28
N LEU A 115 6.69 12.15 11.08
CA LEU A 115 8.09 12.51 10.91
C LEU A 115 8.37 13.93 11.44
N ALA A 116 7.48 14.89 11.24
CA ALA A 116 7.63 16.24 11.76
C ALA A 116 7.64 16.28 13.30
N ASP A 117 6.89 15.39 13.93
CA ASP A 117 6.87 15.25 15.39
C ASP A 117 8.13 14.56 15.94
N PHE A 118 8.69 13.59 15.20
CA PHE A 118 9.84 12.77 15.65
C PHE A 118 10.95 12.54 14.60
N PRO A 119 11.57 13.56 13.96
CA PRO A 119 12.53 13.38 12.87
C PRO A 119 13.91 12.90 13.34
N ASN A 120 14.19 13.01 14.64
CA ASN A 120 15.42 12.49 15.22
C ASN A 120 15.29 11.00 15.57
N THR A 121 14.06 10.45 15.52
CA THR A 121 13.76 9.06 15.87
C THR A 121 13.25 8.27 14.69
N LEU A 122 12.44 8.90 13.84
CA LEU A 122 11.80 8.28 12.69
C LEU A 122 12.49 8.72 11.40
N GLU A 123 12.50 7.82 10.43
CA GLU A 123 12.98 8.08 9.08
C GLU A 123 12.21 7.25 8.05
N TRP A 124 12.04 7.81 6.86
CA TRP A 124 11.45 7.07 5.75
C TRP A 124 12.45 6.05 5.19
N LYS A 125 12.00 4.82 5.00
CA LYS A 125 12.73 3.72 4.38
C LYS A 125 11.86 3.01 3.35
N ILE A 126 12.51 2.24 2.49
CA ILE A 126 11.84 1.21 1.70
C ILE A 126 11.88 -0.08 2.50
N TYR A 127 10.70 -0.58 2.84
CA TYR A 127 10.50 -1.86 3.49
C TYR A 127 9.99 -2.86 2.45
N GLU A 128 10.63 -4.00 2.32
CA GLU A 128 10.26 -5.02 1.35
C GLU A 128 10.21 -6.40 2.04
N ASP A 129 9.06 -7.05 1.98
CA ASP A 129 8.81 -8.38 2.53
C ASP A 129 8.12 -9.28 1.48
N GLU A 130 7.55 -10.39 1.94
CA GLU A 130 6.77 -11.33 1.13
C GLU A 130 5.45 -10.74 0.58
N LEU A 131 4.86 -9.76 1.27
CA LEU A 131 3.65 -9.06 0.82
C LEU A 131 3.96 -7.97 -0.20
N GLY A 132 5.20 -7.48 -0.20
CA GLY A 132 5.74 -6.65 -1.25
C GLY A 132 6.52 -5.46 -0.72
N ARG A 133 6.64 -4.45 -1.57
CA ARG A 133 7.44 -3.26 -1.34
C ARG A 133 6.56 -2.11 -0.84
N SER A 134 6.96 -1.47 0.25
CA SER A 134 6.26 -0.34 0.86
C SER A 134 7.21 0.77 1.29
N ARG A 135 6.70 2.00 1.29
CA ARG A 135 7.39 3.15 1.90
C ARG A 135 6.93 3.22 3.36
N ALA A 136 7.87 3.04 4.27
CA ALA A 136 7.59 2.88 5.69
C ALA A 136 8.35 3.93 6.51
N LEU A 137 7.79 4.28 7.66
CA LEU A 137 8.41 5.18 8.61
C LEU A 137 8.99 4.35 9.75
N CYS A 138 10.31 4.19 9.79
CA CYS A 138 11.01 3.28 10.70
C CYS A 138 11.71 4.04 11.82
N ALA A 139 11.80 3.42 13.00
CA ALA A 139 12.68 3.92 14.05
C ALA A 139 14.14 3.70 13.65
N ARG A 140 14.94 4.76 13.73
CA ARG A 140 16.36 4.75 13.37
C ARG A 140 17.11 3.62 14.07
N LYS A 141 17.98 2.93 13.33
CA LYS A 141 18.81 1.81 13.84
C LYS A 141 18.00 0.58 14.31
N THR A 142 16.74 0.47 13.90
CA THR A 142 15.89 -0.69 14.22
C THR A 142 15.15 -1.15 12.96
N ASN A 143 14.52 -2.33 13.05
CA ASN A 143 13.66 -2.85 11.99
C ASN A 143 12.16 -2.59 12.27
N ASP A 144 11.85 -1.80 13.30
CA ASP A 144 10.47 -1.51 13.66
C ASP A 144 9.95 -0.32 12.85
N CYS A 145 8.87 -0.56 12.11
CA CYS A 145 8.34 0.40 11.14
C CYS A 145 6.82 0.55 11.24
N LEU A 146 6.38 1.77 10.92
CA LEU A 146 5.00 2.12 10.66
C LEU A 146 4.75 2.19 9.16
N PHE A 147 3.54 1.85 8.73
CA PHE A 147 3.15 1.84 7.32
C PHE A 147 2.06 2.88 7.01
N PRO A 148 2.33 4.17 7.24
CA PRO A 148 1.31 5.22 7.19
C PRO A 148 0.61 5.31 5.82
N VAL A 149 1.32 4.97 4.73
CA VAL A 149 0.77 4.86 3.36
C VAL A 149 -0.49 3.98 3.30
N THR A 150 -0.58 2.92 4.11
CA THR A 150 -1.72 1.99 4.09
C THR A 150 -2.65 2.08 5.30
N MET A 151 -2.28 2.85 6.33
CA MET A 151 -3.07 2.95 7.57
C MET A 151 -4.47 3.53 7.31
N LEU A 152 -4.57 4.52 6.41
CA LEU A 152 -5.86 5.13 6.05
C LEU A 152 -6.56 4.35 4.94
N SER A 153 -5.84 4.02 3.86
CA SER A 153 -6.44 3.39 2.66
C SER A 153 -7.17 2.09 2.98
N ARG A 154 -6.59 1.20 3.79
CA ARG A 154 -7.21 -0.09 4.18
C ARG A 154 -8.57 0.04 4.88
N ARG A 155 -8.84 1.21 5.48
CA ARG A 155 -10.13 1.49 6.15
C ARG A 155 -11.10 2.17 5.20
N MET A 156 -10.57 3.11 4.40
CA MET A 156 -11.37 3.85 3.43
C MET A 156 -11.85 2.96 2.27
N GLU A 157 -11.06 1.97 1.85
CA GLU A 157 -11.41 1.04 0.77
C GLU A 157 -12.67 0.22 1.06
N VAL A 158 -12.91 -0.11 2.33
CA VAL A 158 -14.12 -0.83 2.78
C VAL A 158 -15.25 0.11 3.20
N GLY A 159 -15.15 1.40 2.86
CA GLY A 159 -16.18 2.42 3.13
C GLY A 159 -16.21 2.93 4.57
N THR A 160 -15.19 2.64 5.39
CA THR A 160 -15.13 3.18 6.76
C THR A 160 -14.58 4.61 6.75
N LYS A 161 -15.08 5.45 7.68
CA LYS A 161 -14.53 6.78 7.97
C LYS A 161 -13.54 6.69 9.14
N PRO A 162 -12.23 6.50 8.91
CA PRO A 162 -11.27 6.41 9.99
C PRO A 162 -11.19 7.70 10.81
N ASN A 163 -11.03 7.55 12.14
CA ASN A 163 -10.57 8.65 12.98
C ASN A 163 -9.05 8.79 12.82
N VAL A 164 -8.63 9.81 12.08
CA VAL A 164 -7.23 10.07 11.71
C VAL A 164 -6.37 10.33 12.94
N ARG A 165 -6.87 11.09 13.92
CA ARG A 165 -6.13 11.37 15.16
C ARG A 165 -5.91 10.10 15.99
N LYS A 166 -6.93 9.27 16.15
CA LYS A 166 -6.80 7.98 16.84
C LYS A 166 -5.77 7.07 16.14
N ILE A 167 -5.80 7.00 14.81
CA ILE A 167 -4.81 6.20 14.04
C ILE A 167 -3.39 6.71 14.28
N TYR A 168 -3.22 8.02 14.29
CA TYR A 168 -1.94 8.66 14.57
C TYR A 168 -1.45 8.33 15.99
N ASP A 169 -2.30 8.48 17.01
CA ASP A 169 -1.94 8.18 18.40
C ASP A 169 -1.65 6.69 18.61
N ASP A 170 -2.50 5.80 18.09
CA ASP A 170 -2.32 4.34 18.17
C ASP A 170 -1.03 3.90 17.46
N ALA A 171 -0.66 4.54 16.35
CA ALA A 171 0.57 4.25 15.63
C ALA A 171 1.81 4.66 16.44
N LEU A 172 1.79 5.82 17.09
CA LEU A 172 2.89 6.27 17.94
C LEU A 172 3.03 5.44 19.21
N LEU A 173 1.91 5.01 19.80
CA LEU A 173 1.93 4.11 20.96
C LEU A 173 2.62 2.77 20.63
N ARG A 174 2.43 2.22 19.42
CA ARG A 174 3.17 1.02 18.98
C ARG A 174 4.67 1.24 18.88
N MET A 175 5.10 2.49 18.70
CA MET A 175 6.51 2.88 18.61
C MET A 175 7.07 3.42 19.93
N GLU A 176 6.29 3.46 21.00
CA GLU A 176 6.63 4.13 22.27
C GLU A 176 8.02 3.77 22.80
N LYS A 177 8.42 2.50 22.67
CA LYS A 177 9.74 2.02 23.11
C LYS A 177 10.93 2.72 22.43
N HIS A 178 10.71 3.32 21.27
CA HIS A 178 11.72 4.05 20.48
C HIS A 178 11.59 5.56 20.59
N LEU A 179 10.43 6.06 21.00
CA LEU A 179 10.15 7.48 21.06
C LEU A 179 10.88 8.11 22.26
N PRO A 180 11.32 9.38 22.13
CA PRO A 180 11.93 10.09 23.24
C PRO A 180 10.93 10.18 24.40
N LYS A 181 11.41 10.00 25.63
CA LYS A 181 10.58 10.07 26.84
C LYS A 181 10.89 11.34 27.62
N LEU A 182 9.88 11.88 28.28
CA LEU A 182 10.04 12.94 29.25
C LEU A 182 10.77 12.40 30.50
N PRO A 183 11.51 13.26 31.23
CA PRO A 183 12.05 12.90 32.53
C PRO A 183 10.96 12.41 33.50
N TYR A 184 11.36 11.62 34.49
CA TYR A 184 10.48 11.14 35.57
C TYR A 184 9.24 10.35 35.09
N ASP A 185 9.40 9.56 34.02
CA ASP A 185 8.33 8.73 33.45
C ASP A 185 7.11 9.53 32.94
N GLY A 186 7.32 10.79 32.52
CA GLY A 186 6.26 11.67 32.02
C GLY A 186 5.66 11.29 30.66
N GLY A 187 5.93 10.10 30.14
CA GLY A 187 5.46 9.62 28.84
C GLY A 187 6.30 10.10 27.65
N ILE A 188 5.68 10.14 26.46
CA ILE A 188 6.34 10.48 25.19
C ILE A 188 6.61 12.00 25.10
N MET A 189 7.85 12.35 24.74
CA MET A 189 8.26 13.73 24.46
C MET A 189 7.93 14.10 23.01
N TYR A 190 6.74 14.66 22.80
CA TYR A 190 6.33 15.21 21.50
C TYR A 190 7.09 16.50 21.17
N ARG A 191 7.29 16.78 19.88
CA ARG A 191 7.78 18.09 19.44
C ARG A 191 6.65 19.06 19.14
N LEU A 192 5.63 18.58 18.42
CA LEU A 192 4.55 19.43 17.95
C LEU A 192 3.57 19.74 19.10
N PRO A 193 2.99 20.95 19.16
CA PRO A 193 2.08 21.35 20.23
C PRO A 193 0.74 20.60 20.13
N ARG A 194 0.31 19.97 21.22
CA ARG A 194 -0.87 19.08 21.28
C ARG A 194 -2.19 19.80 21.48
#